data_AF-A0A2I0FP52-F1
#
_entry.id   AF-A0A2I0FP52-F1
#
_cell.length_a   1.000
_cell.length_b   1.000
_cell.length_c   1.000
_cell.angle_alpha   90.00
_cell.angle_beta   90.00
_cell.angle_gamma   90.00
#
_symmetry.space_group_name_H-M   'P 1'
#
loop_
_entity.id
_entity.type
_entity.pdbx_description
1 polymer ?
#
loop_
_entity_poly.entity_id
_entity_poly.type
_entity_poly.pdbx_seq_one_letter_code
_entity_poly.pdbx_strand_id
1 'polypeptide(L)' 'MGFWYFLILFIGLFLIFIGIFKKKHYSSVRKLTLVVTGLICILFALFMFSPGSAEVIADLLNLT' A
#
# COMPACT_ATOMS: atom_id res chain seq x y z
N MET A 1 4.99 -10.12 13.77
CA MET A 1 4.53 -10.19 12.35
C MET A 1 3.70 -8.97 11.97
N GLY A 2 2.67 -8.58 12.74
CA GLY A 2 1.83 -7.40 12.43
C GLY A 2 2.52 -6.02 12.38
N PHE A 3 3.66 -5.85 13.08
CA PHE A 3 4.43 -4.59 13.08
C PHE A 3 4.91 -4.18 11.69
N TRP A 4 5.33 -5.15 10.87
CA TRP A 4 5.78 -4.89 9.50
C TRP A 4 4.65 -4.39 8.59
N TYR A 5 3.44 -4.90 8.77
CA TYR A 5 2.27 -4.45 8.02
C TYR A 5 1.87 -3.03 8.40
N PHE A 6 1.97 -2.69 9.69
CA PHE A 6 1.77 -1.32 10.17
C PHE A 6 2.76 -0.34 9.55
N LEU A 7 4.03 -0.77 9.38
CA LEU A 7 5.06 0.03 8.70
C LEU A 7 4.70 0.28 7.23
N ILE A 8 4.27 -0.76 6.50
CA ILE A 8 3.85 -0.64 5.09
C ILE A 8 2.63 0.27 4.94
N LEU A 9 1.68 0.17 5.87
CA LEU A 9 0.50 1.04 5.89
C LEU A 9 0.92 2.51 6.11
N PHE A 10 1.82 2.76 7.06
CA PHE A 10 2.37 4.09 7.31
C PHE A 10 3.11 4.65 6.09
N ILE A 11 3.91 3.83 5.41
CA ILE A 11 4.63 4.19 4.18
C ILE A 11 3.64 4.53 3.05
N GLY A 12 2.59 3.73 2.86
CA GLY A 12 1.54 3.98 1.89
C GLY A 12 0.82 5.30 2.15
N LEU A 13 0.48 5.58 3.41
CA LEU A 13 -0.13 6.83 3.84
C LEU A 13 0.79 8.04 3.56
N PHE A 14 2.08 7.90 3.87
CA PHE A 14 3.09 8.93 3.62
C PHE A 14 3.26 9.21 2.12
N LEU A 15 3.21 8.17 1.29
CA LEU A 15 3.26 8.28 -0.17
C LEU A 15 2.07 9.08 -0.72
N ILE A 16 0.86 8.80 -0.24
CA ILE A 16 -0.34 9.56 -0.60
C ILE A 16 -0.21 11.01 -0.13
N PHE A 17 0.26 11.23 1.10
CA PHE A 17 0.44 12.57 1.65
C PHE A 17 1.39 13.41 0.81
N ILE A 18 2.57 12.86 0.45
CA ILE A 18 3.55 13.51 -0.42
C ILE A 18 2.96 13.76 -1.81
N GLY A 19 2.24 12.78 -2.36
CA GLY A 19 1.58 12.89 -3.67
C GLY A 19 0.55 14.02 -3.71
N ILE A 20 -0.22 14.21 -2.65
CA ILE A 20 -1.25 15.26 -2.54
C ILE A 20 -0.60 16.63 -2.25
N PHE A 21 0.34 16.71 -1.31
CA PHE A 21 0.99 17.97 -0.86
C PHE A 21 1.97 18.56 -1.88
N LYS A 22 2.58 17.76 -2.77
CA LYS A 22 3.42 18.32 -3.85
C LYS A 22 2.55 19.09 -4.85
N LYS A 23 2.57 20.42 -4.73
CA LYS A 23 1.56 21.31 -5.31
C LYS A 23 1.85 21.85 -6.72
N LYS A 24 3.01 21.60 -7.36
CA LYS A 24 3.33 22.43 -8.55
C LYS A 24 4.16 21.86 -9.70
N HIS A 25 4.82 20.70 -9.61
CA HIS A 25 5.82 20.33 -10.63
C HIS A 25 5.69 18.93 -11.26
N TYR A 26 4.66 18.18 -10.91
CA TYR A 26 4.41 16.85 -11.48
C TYR A 26 3.17 16.90 -12.36
N SER A 27 3.31 16.42 -13.61
CA SER A 27 2.19 16.22 -14.53
C SER A 27 1.06 15.48 -13.82
N SER A 28 -0.20 15.87 -14.05
CA SER A 28 -1.39 15.27 -13.40
C SER A 28 -1.36 13.74 -13.39
N VAL A 29 -0.78 13.13 -14.43
CA VAL A 29 -0.60 11.69 -14.58
C VAL A 29 0.33 11.09 -13.50
N ARG A 30 1.43 11.77 -13.17
CA ARG A 30 2.37 11.35 -12.11
C ARG A 30 1.77 11.50 -10.71
N LYS A 31 0.94 12.51 -10.52
CA LYS A 31 0.23 12.70 -9.25
C LYS A 31 -0.79 11.57 -9.03
N LEU A 32 -1.52 11.23 -10.09
CA LEU A 32 -2.52 10.15 -10.06
C LEU A 32 -1.88 8.78 -9.84
N THR A 33 -0.76 8.48 -10.51
CA THR A 33 0.00 7.23 -10.27
C THR A 33 0.54 7.14 -8.84
N LEU A 34 1.07 8.23 -8.26
CA LEU A 34 1.51 8.21 -6.86
C LEU A 34 0.37 7.92 -5.87
N VAL A 35 -0.80 8.51 -6.10
CA VAL A 35 -1.98 8.29 -5.25
C VAL A 35 -2.51 6.86 -5.43
N VAL A 36 -2.59 6.36 -6.67
CA VAL A 36 -3.03 4.99 -6.96
C VAL A 36 -2.08 3.96 -6.34
N THR A 37 -0.77 4.12 -6.51
CA THR A 37 0.24 3.23 -5.89
C THR A 37 0.15 3.27 -4.37
N GLY A 38 -0.01 4.45 -3.76
CA GLY A 38 -0.21 4.57 -2.31
C GLY A 38 -1.49 3.86 -1.84
N LEU A 39 -2.58 3.98 -2.59
CA LEU A 39 -3.86 3.31 -2.30
C LEU A 39 -3.71 1.78 -2.35
N ILE A 40 -3.04 1.26 -3.38
CA ILE A 40 -2.74 -0.18 -3.52
C ILE A 40 -1.90 -0.67 -2.34
N CYS A 41 -0.87 0.07 -1.94
CA CYS A 41 -0.05 -0.27 -0.77
C CYS A 41 -0.87 -0.34 0.53
N ILE A 42 -1.81 0.60 0.74
CA ILE A 42 -2.68 0.59 1.92
C ILE A 42 -3.63 -0.60 1.89
N LEU A 43 -4.25 -0.88 0.74
CA LEU A 43 -5.12 -2.04 0.57
C LEU A 43 -4.36 -3.35 0.82
N PHE A 44 -3.13 -3.45 0.31
CA PHE A 44 -2.28 -4.62 0.52
C PHE A 44 -1.86 -4.78 1.99
N ALA A 45 -1.53 -3.69 2.67
CA ALA A 45 -1.21 -3.70 4.10
C ALA A 45 -2.42 -4.11 4.95
N LEU A 46 -3.62 -3.61 4.63
CA LEU A 46 -4.86 -4.00 5.30
C LEU A 46 -5.19 -5.48 5.05
N PHE A 47 -4.98 -5.97 3.83
CA PHE A 47 -5.18 -7.37 3.50
C PHE A 47 -4.26 -8.28 4.33
N MET A 48 -2.96 -7.97 4.42
CA MET A 48 -2.02 -8.72 5.28
C MET A 48 -2.31 -8.56 6.78
N PHE A 49 -3.05 -7.54 7.21
CA PHE A 49 -3.43 -7.35 8.62
C PHE A 49 -4.62 -8.24 9.03
N SER A 50 -5.41 -8.73 8.07
CA SER A 50 -6.56 -9.59 8.35
C SER A 50 -6.13 -10.98 8.82
N PRO A 51 -6.70 -11.54 9.90
CA PRO A 51 -6.50 -12.94 10.26
C PRO A 51 -7.07 -13.84 9.15
N GLY A 52 -6.31 -14.85 8.71
CA GLY A 52 -6.61 -15.69 7.52
C GLY A 52 -5.91 -15.24 6.23
N SER A 53 -5.30 -14.03 6.19
CA SER A 53 -4.54 -13.58 5.02
C SER A 53 -3.30 -14.42 4.74
N ALA A 54 -2.67 -14.98 5.77
CA ALA A 54 -1.51 -15.85 5.62
C ALA A 54 -1.84 -17.12 4.81
N GLU A 55 -3.04 -17.68 4.98
CA GLU A 55 -3.52 -18.86 4.25
C GLU A 55 -3.85 -18.49 2.79
N VAL A 56 -4.50 -17.34 2.57
CA VAL A 56 -4.78 -16.84 1.22
C VAL A 56 -3.50 -16.53 0.45
N ILE A 57 -2.50 -15.94 1.11
CA ILE A 57 -1.21 -15.63 0.48
C ILE A 57 -0.41 -16.91 0.20
N ALA A 58 -0.48 -17.90 1.09
CA ALA A 58 0.16 -19.20 0.88
C ALA A 58 -0.45 -19.94 -0.32
N ASP A 59 -1.77 -19.93 -0.47
CA ASP A 59 -2.49 -20.53 -1.60
C ASP A 59 -2.18 -19.80 -2.92
N LEU A 60 -2.16 -18.47 -2.89
CA LEU A 60 -1.88 -17.62 -4.06
C LEU A 60 -0.41 -17.71 -4.51
N LEU A 61 0.53 -17.92 -3.58
CA LEU A 61 1.94 -18.17 -3.88
C LEU A 61 2.27 -19.64 -4.14
N ASN A 62 1.27 -20.54 -4.10
CA ASN A 62 1.45 -21.98 -4.30
C ASN A 62 2.52 -22.58 -3.36
N LEU A 63 2.52 -22.11 -2.11
CA LEU A 63 3.45 -22.58 -1.07
C LEU A 63 2.85 -23.74 -0.25
N THR A 64 1.67 -24.23 -0.64
CA THR A 64 0.94 -25.38 -0.06
C THR A 64 1.19 -26.68 -0.82
#